data_AF-A0A367YGG8-F1
#
_entry.id   AF-A0A367YGG8-F1
#
_cell.length_a   1.000
_cell.length_b   1.000
_cell.length_c   1.000
_cell.angle_alpha   90.00
_cell.angle_beta   90.00
_cell.angle_gamma   90.00
#
_symmetry.space_group_name_H-M   'P 1'
#
loop_
_entity.id
_entity.type
_entity.pdbx_description
1 polymer ?
#
loop_
_entity_poly.entity_id
_entity_poly.type
_entity_poly.pdbx_seq_one_letter_code
_entity_poly.pdbx_strand_id
1 'polypeptide(L)'
;MPEEKLQKLQDSGLVEWSVFSEIVAMDEDEEGFSYSLFETFVSQVEDTFKEIDEYLKEKDLVKLSSSGHFLKGSAAALGLAKIANECERIQNYGHKINFDNFQLKDAQSLAAPGSTTAKGTDDAEDNTAAESNDTTGGNGDDSNDKIPDESNDDFWIALIQDALSKARDLFDKSRDALEEYYG
;
A
#
# COMPACT_ATOMS: atom_id res chain seq x y z
N MET A 1 -6.79 21.54 -23.12
CA MET A 1 -5.92 22.75 -23.09
C MET A 1 -4.88 22.61 -21.98
N PRO A 2 -3.65 23.16 -22.07
CA PRO A 2 -2.65 23.03 -21.00
C PRO A 2 -3.14 23.52 -19.64
N GLU A 3 -3.86 24.65 -19.62
CA GLU A 3 -4.47 25.22 -18.40
C GLU A 3 -5.55 24.32 -17.78
N GLU A 4 -6.31 23.60 -18.61
CA GLU A 4 -7.36 22.68 -18.16
C GLU A 4 -6.77 21.44 -17.48
N LYS A 5 -5.70 20.88 -18.05
CA LYS A 5 -4.96 19.76 -17.44
C LYS A 5 -4.33 20.16 -16.11
N LEU A 6 -3.73 21.35 -16.05
CA LEU A 6 -3.18 21.91 -14.83
C LEU A 6 -4.26 22.07 -13.75
N GLN A 7 -5.40 22.69 -14.10
CA GLN A 7 -6.50 22.86 -13.16
C GLN A 7 -7.01 21.51 -12.65
N LYS A 8 -7.14 20.51 -13.53
CA LYS A 8 -7.56 19.16 -13.15
C LYS A 8 -6.57 18.49 -12.19
N LEU A 9 -5.26 18.64 -12.41
CA LEU A 9 -4.23 18.13 -11.51
C LEU A 9 -4.33 18.77 -10.13
N GLN A 10 -4.52 20.10 -10.06
CA GLN A 10 -4.69 20.81 -8.80
C GLN A 10 -5.98 20.40 -8.08
N ASP A 11 -7.09 20.31 -8.80
CA ASP A 11 -8.41 19.95 -8.26
C ASP A 11 -8.44 18.50 -7.73
N SER A 12 -7.54 17.63 -8.21
CA SER A 12 -7.39 16.26 -7.68
C SER A 12 -6.96 16.24 -6.21
N GLY A 13 -6.22 17.27 -5.77
CA GLY A 13 -5.58 17.31 -4.45
C GLY A 13 -4.60 16.16 -4.20
N LEU A 14 -4.10 15.50 -5.25
CA LEU A 14 -3.10 14.42 -5.15
C LEU A 14 -1.67 14.96 -5.14
N VAL A 15 -1.47 16.15 -5.73
CA VAL A 15 -0.18 16.82 -5.87
C VAL A 15 -0.26 18.20 -5.22
N GLU A 16 0.65 18.49 -4.30
CA GLU A 16 0.80 19.81 -3.69
C GLU A 16 1.46 20.76 -4.69
N TRP A 17 0.64 21.60 -5.33
CA TRP A 17 1.10 22.48 -6.39
C TRP A 17 2.22 23.43 -5.97
N SER A 18 2.22 23.90 -4.71
CA SER A 18 3.29 24.78 -4.21
C SER A 18 4.69 24.14 -4.24
N VAL A 19 4.77 22.81 -4.18
CA VAL A 19 6.04 22.07 -4.31
C VAL A 19 6.26 21.72 -5.77
N PHE A 20 5.26 21.12 -6.41
CA PHE A 20 5.40 20.61 -7.77
C PHE A 20 5.67 21.72 -8.81
N SER A 21 5.16 22.94 -8.60
CA SER A 21 5.43 24.08 -9.47
C SER A 21 6.90 24.48 -9.52
N GLU A 22 7.64 24.28 -8.43
CA GLU A 22 9.09 24.56 -8.39
C GLU A 22 9.85 23.59 -9.30
N ILE A 23 9.38 22.35 -9.38
CA ILE A 23 9.96 21.30 -10.23
C ILE A 23 9.63 21.57 -11.70
N VAL A 24 8.37 21.92 -12.00
CA VAL A 24 7.94 22.28 -13.36
C VAL A 24 8.68 23.53 -13.84
N ALA A 25 8.99 24.49 -12.96
CA ALA A 25 9.78 25.67 -13.33
C ALA A 25 11.20 25.31 -13.82
N MET A 26 11.75 24.17 -13.40
CA MET A 26 13.05 23.70 -13.90
C MET A 26 13.00 23.28 -15.38
N ASP A 27 11.81 23.00 -15.92
CA ASP A 27 11.64 22.68 -17.34
C ASP A 27 11.94 23.88 -18.25
N GLU A 28 11.96 25.11 -17.71
CA GLU A 28 12.38 26.32 -18.45
C GLU A 28 13.85 26.26 -18.87
N ASP A 29 14.70 25.67 -18.03
CA ASP A 29 16.14 25.50 -18.27
C ASP A 29 16.47 24.12 -18.87
N GLU A 30 15.74 23.07 -18.48
CA GLU A 30 15.93 21.69 -18.92
C GLU A 30 14.60 21.03 -19.29
N GLU A 31 14.22 21.11 -20.57
CA GLU A 31 12.95 20.56 -21.05
C GLU A 31 12.77 19.07 -20.69
N GLY A 32 11.70 18.75 -19.97
CA GLY A 32 11.37 17.38 -19.58
C GLY A 32 12.02 16.92 -18.27
N PHE A 33 12.74 17.79 -17.56
CA PHE A 33 13.30 17.51 -16.25
C PHE A 33 12.23 16.99 -15.28
N SER A 34 11.11 17.71 -15.14
CA SER A 34 10.05 17.38 -14.19
C SER A 34 9.43 16.01 -14.49
N TYR A 35 9.21 15.70 -15.77
CA TYR A 35 8.70 14.40 -16.20
C TYR A 35 9.72 13.28 -15.94
N SER A 36 10.99 13.51 -16.22
CA SER A 36 12.05 12.51 -15.95
C SER A 36 12.19 12.19 -14.45
N LEU A 37 11.98 13.18 -13.58
CA LEU A 37 11.98 13.00 -12.13
C LEU A 37 10.77 12.19 -11.68
N PHE A 38 9.60 12.43 -12.27
CA PHE A 38 8.41 11.63 -12.04
C PHE A 38 8.60 10.17 -12.47
N GLU A 39 9.12 9.90 -13.67
CA GLU A 39 9.41 8.53 -14.15
C GLU A 39 10.41 7.80 -13.25
N THR A 40 11.42 8.54 -12.75
CA THR A 40 12.37 8.01 -11.76
C THR A 40 11.66 7.61 -10.47
N PHE A 41 10.73 8.44 -9.99
CA PHE A 41 9.93 8.13 -8.81
C PHE A 41 9.00 6.94 -9.02
N VAL A 42 8.34 6.82 -10.19
CA VAL A 42 7.52 5.66 -10.54
C VAL A 42 8.34 4.38 -10.40
N SER A 43 9.54 4.35 -10.98
CA SER A 43 10.45 3.21 -10.89
C SER A 43 10.84 2.88 -9.44
N GLN A 44 11.16 3.91 -8.64
CA GLN A 44 11.47 3.74 -7.22
C GLN A 44 10.31 3.14 -6.43
N VAL A 45 9.08 3.63 -6.66
CA VAL A 45 7.89 3.12 -5.97
C VAL A 45 7.64 1.67 -6.33
N GLU A 46 7.68 1.32 -7.61
CA GLU A 46 7.44 -0.05 -8.07
C GLU A 46 8.43 -1.04 -7.48
N ASP A 47 9.72 -0.68 -7.44
CA ASP A 47 10.75 -1.56 -6.89
C ASP A 47 10.67 -1.65 -5.37
N THR A 48 10.52 -0.52 -4.67
CA THR A 48 10.39 -0.53 -3.21
C THR A 48 9.10 -1.21 -2.74
N PHE A 49 7.98 -1.12 -3.48
CA PHE A 49 6.77 -1.87 -3.13
C PHE A 49 6.95 -3.39 -3.24
N LYS A 50 7.75 -3.88 -4.19
CA LYS A 50 8.10 -5.31 -4.28
C LYS A 50 8.97 -5.73 -3.09
N GLU A 51 9.97 -4.93 -2.74
CA GLU A 51 10.81 -5.17 -1.56
C GLU A 51 9.99 -5.20 -0.26
N ILE A 52 9.06 -4.25 -0.10
CA ILE A 52 8.16 -4.22 1.06
C ILE A 52 7.31 -5.49 1.13
N ASP A 53 6.80 -6.01 0.01
CA ASP A 53 6.05 -7.28 0.01
C ASP A 53 6.90 -8.47 0.47
N GLU A 54 8.20 -8.48 0.15
CA GLU A 54 9.14 -9.51 0.63
C GLU A 54 9.38 -9.35 2.13
N TYR A 55 9.64 -8.13 2.59
CA TYR A 55 9.88 -7.85 4.01
C TYR A 55 8.65 -8.09 4.88
N LEU A 56 7.44 -7.92 4.34
CA LEU A 56 6.19 -8.29 5.03
C LEU A 56 6.08 -9.80 5.26
N LYS A 57 6.54 -10.63 4.32
CA LYS A 57 6.58 -12.11 4.49
C LYS A 57 7.59 -12.52 5.55
N GLU A 58 8.74 -11.84 5.57
CA GLU A 58 9.81 -12.05 6.57
C GLU A 58 9.51 -11.40 7.92
N LYS A 59 8.50 -10.53 7.98
CA LYS A 59 8.19 -9.64 9.12
C LYS A 59 9.39 -8.78 9.56
N ASP A 60 10.21 -8.35 8.61
CA ASP A 60 11.43 -7.55 8.87
C ASP A 60 11.07 -6.06 9.07
N LEU A 61 10.67 -5.72 10.30
CA LEU A 61 10.24 -4.36 10.67
C LEU A 61 11.32 -3.27 10.43
N VAL A 62 12.60 -3.64 10.51
CA VAL A 62 13.71 -2.70 10.30
C VAL A 62 13.82 -2.32 8.82
N LYS A 63 13.75 -3.31 7.93
CA LYS A 63 13.74 -3.03 6.48
C LYS A 63 12.46 -2.33 6.04
N LEU A 64 11.30 -2.73 6.58
CA LEU A 64 10.03 -2.05 6.34
C LEU A 64 10.11 -0.56 6.71
N SER A 65 10.68 -0.25 7.89
CA SER A 65 10.89 1.15 8.31
C SER A 65 11.80 1.91 7.34
N SER A 66 12.90 1.28 6.93
CA SER A 66 13.90 1.87 6.02
C SER A 66 13.30 2.17 4.64
N SER A 67 12.53 1.24 4.08
CA SER A 67 11.80 1.43 2.82
C SER A 67 10.74 2.54 2.91
N GLY A 68 10.00 2.60 4.03
CA GLY A 68 9.06 3.69 4.30
C GLY A 68 9.75 5.06 4.35
N HIS A 69 10.89 5.15 5.04
CA HIS A 69 11.68 6.38 5.09
C HIS A 69 12.17 6.84 3.71
N PHE A 70 12.67 5.90 2.90
CA PHE A 70 13.15 6.16 1.55
C PHE A 70 12.03 6.76 0.67
N LEU A 71 10.91 6.06 0.52
CA LEU A 71 9.80 6.53 -0.32
C LEU A 71 9.15 7.81 0.21
N LYS A 72 9.11 8.00 1.54
CA LYS A 72 8.63 9.25 2.14
C LYS A 72 9.41 10.45 1.60
N GLY A 73 10.74 10.35 1.57
CA GLY A 73 11.62 11.40 1.06
C GLY A 73 11.37 11.69 -0.42
N SER A 74 11.35 10.65 -1.25
CA SER A 74 11.11 10.79 -2.69
C SER A 74 9.72 11.37 -3.01
N ALA A 75 8.67 10.90 -2.34
CA ALA A 75 7.31 11.39 -2.55
C ALA A 75 7.16 12.86 -2.11
N ALA A 76 7.72 13.22 -0.95
CA ALA A 76 7.66 14.59 -0.45
C ALA A 76 8.37 15.58 -1.39
N ALA A 77 9.49 15.18 -1.99
CA ALA A 77 10.23 16.01 -2.95
C ALA A 77 9.42 16.33 -4.22
N LEU A 78 8.44 15.48 -4.59
CA LEU A 78 7.54 15.67 -5.72
C LEU A 78 6.19 16.34 -5.34
N GLY A 79 6.00 16.73 -4.08
CA GLY A 79 4.73 17.26 -3.61
C GLY A 79 3.63 16.21 -3.45
N LEU A 80 3.97 14.92 -3.41
CA LEU A 80 3.03 13.81 -3.23
C LEU A 80 2.78 13.53 -1.75
N ALA A 81 2.31 14.56 -1.03
CA ALA A 81 2.23 14.57 0.44
C ALA A 81 1.39 13.40 1.01
N LYS A 82 0.30 13.02 0.34
CA LYS A 82 -0.53 11.89 0.78
C LYS A 82 0.21 10.56 0.76
N ILE A 83 0.99 10.30 -0.30
CA ILE A 83 1.84 9.11 -0.38
C ILE A 83 2.93 9.19 0.71
N ALA A 84 3.57 10.35 0.86
CA ALA A 84 4.59 10.56 1.88
C ALA A 84 4.07 10.29 3.31
N ASN A 85 2.81 10.66 3.60
CA ASN A 85 2.17 10.39 4.89
C ASN A 85 1.95 8.89 5.14
N GLU A 86 1.51 8.13 4.14
CA GLU A 86 1.38 6.67 4.29
C GLU A 86 2.77 6.00 4.43
N CYS A 87 3.78 6.49 3.73
CA CYS A 87 5.16 6.04 3.90
C CYS A 87 5.72 6.38 5.30
N GLU A 88 5.33 7.51 5.89
CA GLU A 88 5.62 7.85 7.28
C GLU A 88 4.96 6.89 8.27
N ARG A 89 3.74 6.41 7.96
CA ARG A 89 3.09 5.35 8.74
C ARG A 89 3.88 4.05 8.68
N ILE A 90 4.27 3.60 7.49
CA ILE A 90 5.15 2.43 7.32
C ILE A 90 6.44 2.58 8.14
N GLN A 91 7.09 3.75 8.05
CA GLN A 91 8.31 4.06 8.81
C GLN A 91 8.10 3.91 10.33
N ASN A 92 7.11 4.61 10.88
CA ASN A 92 6.89 4.64 12.33
C ASN A 92 6.38 3.31 12.88
N TYR A 93 5.51 2.61 12.15
CA TYR A 93 5.03 1.30 12.55
C TYR A 93 6.15 0.25 12.51
N GLY A 94 7.10 0.35 11.58
CA GLY A 94 8.33 -0.47 11.60
C GLY A 94 9.19 -0.20 12.85
N HIS A 95 9.10 0.98 13.45
CA HIS A 95 9.71 1.29 14.76
C HIS A 95 8.81 0.95 15.95
N LYS A 96 7.64 0.35 15.73
CA LYS A 96 6.62 0.09 16.74
C LYS A 96 6.12 1.36 17.44
N ILE A 97 5.92 2.42 16.66
CA ILE A 97 5.42 3.71 17.12
C ILE A 97 4.08 4.00 16.44
N ASN A 98 2.98 3.91 17.19
CA ASN A 98 1.65 4.30 16.74
C ASN A 98 1.45 5.81 16.93
N PHE A 99 2.13 6.62 16.11
CA PHE A 99 2.17 8.08 16.27
C PHE A 99 0.84 8.78 15.93
N ASP A 100 0.02 8.16 15.08
CA ASP A 100 -1.26 8.69 14.61
C ASP A 100 -2.46 8.16 15.41
N ASN A 101 -2.22 7.30 16.41
CA ASN A 101 -3.25 6.61 17.19
C ASN A 101 -4.24 5.85 16.30
N PHE A 102 -3.79 5.33 15.16
CA PHE A 102 -4.64 4.57 14.27
C PHE A 102 -5.05 3.25 14.93
N GLN A 103 -6.28 2.84 14.69
CA GLN A 103 -6.83 1.59 15.18
C GLN A 103 -7.38 0.79 14.00
N LEU A 104 -6.90 -0.45 13.85
CA LEU A 104 -7.46 -1.41 12.91
C LEU A 104 -8.93 -1.66 13.29
N LYS A 105 -9.84 -1.32 12.38
CA LYS A 105 -11.26 -1.65 12.50
C LYS A 105 -11.54 -2.80 11.54
N ASP A 106 -11.71 -3.98 12.11
CA ASP A 106 -12.06 -5.25 11.47
C ASP A 106 -10.99 -5.92 10.58
N ALA A 107 -10.84 -7.24 10.73
CA ALA A 107 -9.85 -8.07 10.02
C ALA A 107 -10.09 -8.19 8.49
N GLN A 108 -11.22 -7.71 7.97
CA GLN A 108 -11.54 -7.77 6.55
C GLN A 108 -10.69 -6.82 5.69
N SER A 109 -10.04 -5.81 6.27
CA SER A 109 -9.16 -4.89 5.52
C SER A 109 -7.78 -5.47 5.19
N LEU A 110 -7.46 -6.66 5.70
CA LEU A 110 -6.13 -7.31 5.58
C LEU A 110 -6.06 -8.34 4.44
N ALA A 111 -7.11 -8.48 3.63
CA ALA A 111 -7.11 -9.40 2.51
C ALA A 111 -6.10 -8.95 1.45
N ALA A 112 -4.97 -9.66 1.36
CA ALA A 112 -4.00 -9.52 0.29
C ALA A 112 -4.69 -9.59 -1.09
N PRO A 113 -4.34 -8.72 -2.07
CA PRO A 113 -4.88 -8.82 -3.42
C PRO A 113 -4.24 -10.02 -4.11
N GLY A 114 -4.88 -11.20 -4.00
CA GLY A 114 -4.30 -12.43 -4.51
C GLY A 114 -5.15 -13.69 -4.33
N SER A 115 -6.48 -13.62 -4.49
CA SER A 115 -7.28 -14.82 -4.78
C SER A 115 -8.60 -14.45 -5.45
N THR A 116 -8.55 -14.26 -6.76
CA THR A 116 -9.74 -14.16 -7.60
C THR A 116 -10.23 -15.56 -7.94
N THR A 117 -11.39 -15.90 -7.38
CA THR A 117 -12.41 -16.85 -7.82
C THR A 117 -12.20 -17.54 -9.17
N ALA A 118 -12.17 -18.88 -9.16
CA ALA A 118 -12.68 -19.72 -10.24
C ALA A 118 -13.91 -20.49 -9.74
N LYS A 119 -15.05 -20.29 -10.43
CA LYS A 119 -16.34 -20.95 -10.21
C LYS A 119 -16.67 -21.79 -11.44
N GLY A 120 -17.12 -23.02 -11.21
CA GLY A 120 -17.75 -23.94 -12.18
C GLY A 120 -17.04 -25.30 -12.20
N THR A 121 -17.68 -26.46 -12.21
CA THR A 121 -19.10 -26.89 -12.19
C THR A 121 -19.06 -28.41 -12.05
N ASP A 122 -20.01 -28.97 -11.31
CA ASP A 122 -20.54 -30.34 -11.21
C ASP A 122 -19.96 -31.45 -12.13
N ASP A 123 -19.62 -32.61 -11.54
CA ASP A 123 -20.29 -33.90 -11.83
C ASP A 123 -19.83 -35.01 -10.87
N ALA A 124 -20.76 -35.93 -10.59
CA ALA A 124 -20.79 -36.90 -9.48
C ALA A 124 -20.26 -38.32 -9.84
N GLU A 125 -20.37 -39.22 -8.84
CA GLU A 125 -20.19 -40.70 -8.83
C GLU A 125 -18.79 -41.21 -8.40
N ASP A 126 -18.59 -42.25 -7.57
CA ASP A 126 -19.44 -43.11 -6.74
C ASP A 126 -18.51 -43.92 -5.78
N ASN A 127 -19.04 -44.23 -4.59
CA ASN A 127 -18.72 -45.29 -3.61
C ASN A 127 -17.28 -45.82 -3.38
N THR A 128 -16.87 -45.88 -2.11
CA THR A 128 -16.72 -47.16 -1.37
C THR A 128 -16.53 -46.96 0.14
N ALA A 129 -17.10 -47.89 0.90
CA ALA A 129 -17.34 -47.86 2.34
C ALA A 129 -16.15 -48.29 3.22
N ALA A 130 -16.12 -47.83 4.48
CA ALA A 130 -15.91 -48.66 5.68
C ALA A 130 -16.17 -47.87 6.97
N GLU A 131 -16.83 -48.52 7.92
CA GLU A 131 -17.51 -48.02 9.11
C GLU A 131 -16.61 -47.75 10.33
N SER A 132 -17.19 -46.97 11.27
CA SER A 132 -17.07 -47.04 12.75
C SER A 132 -15.79 -46.45 13.40
N ASN A 133 -15.80 -45.73 14.51
CA ASN A 133 -16.82 -45.44 15.52
C ASN A 133 -16.41 -44.23 16.39
N ASP A 134 -17.42 -43.62 17.01
CA ASP A 134 -17.43 -42.99 18.36
C ASP A 134 -16.83 -41.59 18.62
N THR A 135 -17.75 -40.63 18.72
CA THR A 135 -17.99 -39.64 19.79
C THR A 135 -16.82 -38.98 20.53
N THR A 136 -16.72 -37.65 20.43
CA THR A 136 -16.70 -36.62 21.52
C THR A 136 -16.23 -35.31 20.87
N GLY A 137 -17.07 -34.32 20.63
CA GLY A 137 -17.43 -33.34 21.65
C GLY A 137 -16.33 -32.27 21.78
N GLY A 138 -16.43 -31.18 21.00
CA GLY A 138 -15.51 -30.06 21.08
C GLY A 138 -15.73 -29.03 19.96
N ASN A 139 -16.79 -28.22 20.08
CA ASN A 139 -16.88 -26.97 19.34
C ASN A 139 -15.69 -26.10 19.73
N GLY A 140 -14.83 -25.82 18.75
CA GLY A 140 -13.69 -24.93 18.88
C GLY A 140 -13.40 -24.28 17.53
N ASP A 141 -14.44 -23.71 16.91
CA ASP A 141 -14.27 -22.59 15.99
C ASP A 141 -13.83 -21.40 16.83
N ASP A 142 -12.54 -21.37 17.19
CA ASP A 142 -11.89 -20.18 17.74
C ASP A 142 -11.18 -19.50 16.56
N SER A 143 -12.01 -18.98 15.66
CA SER A 143 -11.66 -17.82 14.85
C SER A 143 -11.37 -16.68 15.82
N ASN A 144 -10.18 -16.73 16.43
CA ASN A 144 -9.70 -15.73 17.37
C ASN A 144 -9.34 -14.48 16.56
N ASP A 145 -10.36 -13.76 16.12
CA ASP A 145 -10.37 -12.37 15.63
C ASP A 145 -9.95 -11.41 16.75
N LYS A 146 -8.90 -11.74 17.49
CA LYS A 146 -8.25 -10.80 18.38
C LYS A 146 -7.22 -10.08 17.57
N ILE A 147 -7.46 -8.79 17.36
CA ILE A 147 -6.43 -7.83 16.95
C ILE A 147 -5.19 -8.14 17.78
N PRO A 148 -4.04 -8.47 17.15
CA PRO A 148 -2.83 -8.79 17.87
C PRO A 148 -2.49 -7.64 18.82
N ASP A 149 -2.08 -7.97 20.05
CA ASP A 149 -1.65 -6.96 21.03
C ASP A 149 -0.40 -6.22 20.51
N GLU A 150 -0.21 -4.96 20.90
CA GLU A 150 0.92 -4.09 20.44
C GLU A 150 2.31 -4.66 20.80
N SER A 151 2.33 -5.65 21.69
CA SER A 151 3.52 -6.43 22.06
C SER A 151 3.97 -7.43 20.96
N ASN A 152 3.10 -7.78 20.01
CA ASN A 152 3.37 -8.71 18.92
C ASN A 152 3.68 -7.96 17.62
N ASP A 153 4.70 -8.41 16.87
CA ASP A 153 5.03 -7.92 15.53
C ASP A 153 3.85 -8.02 14.57
N ASP A 154 2.96 -9.00 14.74
CA ASP A 154 1.76 -9.17 13.91
C ASP A 154 0.84 -7.94 13.92
N PHE A 155 0.77 -7.22 15.03
CA PHE A 155 0.00 -5.97 15.12
C PHE A 155 0.58 -4.90 14.19
N TRP A 156 1.90 -4.72 14.26
CA TRP A 156 2.63 -3.73 13.46
C TRP A 156 2.62 -4.10 11.98
N ILE A 157 2.73 -5.39 11.66
CA ILE A 157 2.62 -5.89 10.28
C ILE A 157 1.23 -5.56 9.70
N ALA A 158 0.14 -5.78 10.47
CA ALA A 158 -1.20 -5.44 10.02
C ALA A 158 -1.36 -3.93 9.75
N LEU A 159 -0.78 -3.06 10.59
CA LEU A 159 -0.78 -1.62 10.38
C LEU A 159 0.03 -1.18 9.16
N ILE A 160 1.19 -1.81 8.94
CA ILE A 160 2.02 -1.55 7.76
C ILE A 160 1.31 -2.00 6.48
N GLN A 161 0.58 -3.13 6.51
CA GLN A 161 -0.21 -3.59 5.37
C GLN A 161 -1.33 -2.61 5.01
N ASP A 162 -2.04 -2.06 6.00
CA ASP A 162 -3.04 -0.99 5.77
C ASP A 162 -2.41 0.24 5.13
N ALA A 163 -1.31 0.73 5.68
CA ALA A 163 -0.60 1.90 5.16
C ALA A 163 -0.07 1.65 3.73
N LEU A 164 0.50 0.48 3.46
CA LEU A 164 0.96 0.10 2.13
C LEU A 164 -0.18 0.03 1.12
N SER A 165 -1.34 -0.53 1.51
CA SER A 165 -2.52 -0.59 0.64
C SER A 165 -2.99 0.80 0.25
N LYS A 166 -3.00 1.75 1.20
CA LYS A 166 -3.36 3.15 0.94
C LYS A 166 -2.31 3.86 0.08
N ALA A 167 -1.03 3.62 0.35
CA ALA A 167 0.06 4.17 -0.45
C ALA A 167 -0.03 3.72 -1.92
N ARG A 168 -0.39 2.46 -2.18
CA ARG A 168 -0.62 1.92 -3.53
C ARG A 168 -1.78 2.61 -4.25
N ASP A 169 -2.93 2.69 -3.60
CA ASP A 169 -4.11 3.37 -4.17
C ASP A 169 -3.84 4.85 -4.47
N LEU A 170 -3.13 5.54 -3.58
CA LEU A 170 -2.71 6.93 -3.79
C LEU A 170 -1.69 7.05 -4.92
N PHE A 171 -0.76 6.11 -5.02
CA PHE A 171 0.24 6.08 -6.10
C PHE A 171 -0.42 5.91 -7.45
N ASP A 172 -1.31 4.92 -7.62
CA ASP A 172 -2.03 4.70 -8.88
C ASP A 172 -2.83 5.95 -9.29
N LYS A 173 -3.58 6.55 -8.36
CA LYS A 173 -4.32 7.79 -8.63
C LYS A 173 -3.41 8.96 -9.01
N SER A 174 -2.29 9.11 -8.32
CA SER A 174 -1.35 10.21 -8.57
C SER A 174 -0.62 10.02 -9.90
N ARG A 175 -0.26 8.77 -10.24
CA ARG A 175 0.33 8.40 -11.53
C ARG A 175 -0.62 8.76 -12.66
N ASP A 176 -1.87 8.31 -12.60
CA ASP A 176 -2.88 8.59 -13.63
C ASP A 176 -3.09 10.11 -13.82
N ALA A 177 -3.14 10.87 -12.71
CA ALA A 177 -3.30 12.32 -12.76
C ALA A 177 -2.09 13.04 -13.39
N LEU A 178 -0.87 12.58 -13.08
CA LEU A 178 0.36 13.14 -13.63
C LEU A 178 0.56 12.74 -15.11
N GLU A 179 0.25 11.50 -15.48
CA GLU A 179 0.25 11.06 -16.89
C GLU A 179 -0.72 11.90 -17.73
N GLU A 180 -1.93 12.16 -17.23
CA GLU A 180 -2.87 13.04 -17.94
C GLU A 180 -2.33 14.48 -18.08
N TYR A 181 -1.67 14.99 -17.04
CA TYR A 181 -1.03 16.30 -17.05
C TYR A 181 0.05 16.40 -18.15
N TYR A 182 0.97 15.43 -18.21
CA TYR A 182 2.05 15.41 -19.20
C TYR A 182 1.57 15.08 -20.62
N GLY A 183 0.56 14.22 -20.78
CA GLY A 183 -0.20 14.03 -22.01
C GLY A 183 0.17 12.84 -22.88
#